data_AF-A0AA35LPH0-F1
#
_entry.id   AF-A0AA35LPH0-F1
#
_cell.length_a   1.000
_cell.length_b   1.000
_cell.length_c   1.000
_cell.angle_alpha   90.00
_cell.angle_beta   90.00
_cell.angle_gamma   90.00
#
_symmetry.space_group_name_H-M   'P 1'
#
loop_
_entity.id
_entity.type
_entity.pdbx_description
1 polymer ?
#
loop_
_entity_poly.entity_id
_entity_poly.type
_entity_poly.pdbx_seq_one_letter_code
_entity_poly.pdbx_strand_id
1 'polypeptide(L)'
;MGLRLFDEANAYALGRYLGKRYPGVPKMLGGDTNGFWTSNAAMMRGFVEEEAKQGYKAFVAFQPTSPWISEPATPLPYGHNYINGSLGTLSMYAVQSGHEYPDPEGIDYNYKVLTPWDSSKNYDNILQMREQFSGPVMDVENHYEGANQGFNTSKPAFNASEVRHGYYPALLSGSCGITYGSLPVQQAYENISLVSSPEQYHEPQLNLSPNASWHEALHWPGAKQTGYAGANFNNLSKNAFNTWEPAREFLSSPQGPSSNIFEYVGDRYISATITKGYYWVYSSWGDAFQIDLDGVSQKWGQPGVGYTAQWYDPRTSKLQAIQKVEKGFEKGKLVFTPLSSGGVDYDWLLIIKSESC
;
A
#
# COMPACT_ATOMS: atom_id res chain seq x y z
N MET A 1 24.68 -27.09 -6.08
CA MET A 1 23.55 -26.97 -5.13
C MET A 1 24.06 -26.23 -3.91
N GLY A 2 23.51 -25.06 -3.61
CA GLY A 2 23.88 -24.29 -2.41
C GLY A 2 23.42 -24.98 -1.12
N LEU A 3 23.97 -24.58 0.02
CA LEU A 3 23.54 -25.07 1.32
C LEU A 3 22.06 -24.72 1.54
N ARG A 4 21.20 -25.73 1.73
CA ARG A 4 19.82 -25.48 2.17
C ARG A 4 19.86 -25.12 3.66
N LEU A 5 19.84 -23.82 3.97
CA LEU A 5 19.89 -23.31 5.35
C LEU A 5 18.70 -23.81 6.18
N PHE A 6 17.50 -23.86 5.59
CA PHE A 6 16.28 -24.33 6.25
C PHE A 6 15.69 -25.57 5.58
N ASP A 7 15.64 -26.68 6.30
CA ASP A 7 14.76 -27.82 6.03
C ASP A 7 13.49 -27.76 6.87
N GLU A 8 12.58 -28.72 6.72
CA GLU A 8 11.34 -28.70 7.48
C GLU A 8 11.56 -28.87 8.99
N ALA A 9 12.55 -29.69 9.40
CA ALA A 9 12.79 -30.01 10.79
C ALA A 9 13.36 -28.79 11.54
N ASN A 10 14.37 -28.14 10.96
CA ASN A 10 14.99 -26.98 11.58
C ASN A 10 14.10 -25.74 11.50
N ALA A 11 13.27 -25.58 10.46
CA ALA A 11 12.30 -24.50 10.38
C ALA A 11 11.17 -24.68 11.38
N TYR A 12 10.67 -25.90 11.58
CA TYR A 12 9.72 -26.21 12.65
C TYR A 12 10.31 -25.93 14.04
N ALA A 13 11.55 -26.35 14.28
CA ALA A 13 12.25 -26.07 15.54
C ALA A 13 12.40 -24.56 15.79
N LEU A 14 12.77 -23.79 14.76
CA LEU A 14 12.81 -22.32 14.83
C LEU A 14 11.43 -21.73 15.11
N GLY A 15 10.39 -22.21 14.42
CA GLY A 15 9.01 -21.82 14.67
C GLY A 15 8.62 -22.03 16.14
N ARG A 16 8.89 -23.21 16.70
CA ARG A 16 8.61 -23.48 18.12
C ARG A 16 9.37 -22.52 19.03
N TYR A 17 10.65 -22.26 18.76
CA TYR A 17 11.42 -21.30 19.52
C TYR A 17 10.77 -19.90 19.48
N LEU A 18 10.39 -19.41 18.29
CA LEU A 18 9.75 -18.11 18.10
C LEU A 18 8.41 -18.01 18.84
N GLY A 19 7.54 -19.02 18.71
CA GLY A 19 6.24 -19.03 19.38
C GLY A 19 6.35 -19.08 20.91
N LYS A 20 7.36 -19.79 21.44
CA LYS A 20 7.66 -19.80 22.87
C LYS A 20 8.23 -18.46 23.34
N ARG A 21 9.12 -17.85 22.56
CA ARG A 21 9.89 -16.67 22.96
C ARG A 21 9.11 -15.35 22.79
N TYR A 22 8.24 -15.28 21.78
CA TYR A 22 7.51 -14.08 21.36
C TYR A 22 6.03 -14.37 21.07
N PRO A 23 5.27 -14.92 22.03
CA PRO A 23 3.87 -15.24 21.81
C PRO A 23 3.02 -13.98 21.60
N GLY A 24 2.00 -14.05 20.73
CA GLY A 24 1.04 -12.95 20.50
C GLY A 24 1.53 -11.80 19.62
N VAL A 25 2.82 -11.72 19.31
CA VAL A 25 3.37 -10.74 18.34
C VAL A 25 2.92 -11.13 16.92
N PRO A 26 2.59 -10.23 15.99
CA PRO A 26 2.36 -10.60 14.59
C PRO A 26 3.60 -11.22 13.93
N LYS A 27 3.43 -12.23 13.06
CA LYS A 27 4.51 -12.87 12.31
C LYS A 27 4.36 -12.62 10.81
N MET A 28 5.46 -12.24 10.17
CA MET A 28 5.58 -12.16 8.72
C MET A 28 6.51 -13.28 8.25
N LEU A 29 5.97 -14.23 7.49
CA LEU A 29 6.70 -15.30 6.83
C LEU A 29 7.23 -14.82 5.47
N GLY A 30 8.11 -15.60 4.84
CA GLY A 30 8.66 -15.28 3.52
C GLY A 30 9.76 -14.23 3.60
N GLY A 31 9.66 -13.20 2.76
CA GLY A 31 10.65 -12.13 2.59
C GLY A 31 11.21 -12.13 1.18
N ASP A 32 10.55 -11.40 0.26
CA ASP A 32 10.82 -11.39 -1.19
C ASP A 32 11.05 -12.80 -1.78
N THR A 33 10.19 -13.75 -1.41
CA THR A 33 10.31 -15.14 -1.84
C THR A 33 9.00 -15.68 -2.39
N ASN A 34 9.12 -16.64 -3.30
CA ASN A 34 7.99 -17.45 -3.75
C ASN A 34 7.67 -18.59 -2.76
N GLY A 35 6.52 -19.24 -2.96
CA GLY A 35 6.08 -20.36 -2.12
C GLY A 35 6.96 -21.62 -2.14
N PHE A 36 7.99 -21.70 -3.00
CA PHE A 36 8.85 -22.89 -3.09
C PHE A 36 9.78 -23.08 -1.88
N TRP A 37 9.89 -22.06 -1.01
CA TRP A 37 10.49 -22.18 0.32
C TRP A 37 9.52 -22.87 1.29
N THR A 38 9.25 -24.15 1.01
CA THR A 38 8.35 -25.07 1.73
C THR A 38 8.55 -25.11 3.25
N SER A 39 9.75 -24.79 3.72
CA SER A 39 10.07 -24.73 5.15
C SER A 39 9.28 -23.65 5.91
N ASN A 40 8.72 -22.63 5.23
CA ASN A 40 7.88 -21.60 5.86
C ASN A 40 6.61 -22.18 6.51
N ALA A 41 5.98 -23.18 5.89
CA ALA A 41 4.83 -23.86 6.48
C ALA A 41 5.21 -24.63 7.75
N ALA A 42 6.38 -25.26 7.77
CA ALA A 42 6.89 -25.94 8.95
C ALA A 42 7.18 -24.95 10.10
N MET A 43 7.79 -23.80 9.79
CA MET A 43 7.98 -22.71 10.75
C MET A 43 6.65 -22.21 11.31
N MET A 44 5.66 -22.00 10.43
CA MET A 44 4.31 -21.58 10.82
C MET A 44 3.67 -22.54 11.82
N ARG A 45 3.69 -23.85 11.52
CA ARG A 45 3.18 -24.88 12.44
C ARG A 45 3.85 -24.76 13.82
N GLY A 46 5.18 -24.61 13.85
CA GLY A 46 5.95 -24.53 15.08
C GLY A 46 5.52 -23.38 15.99
N PHE A 47 5.42 -22.14 15.48
CA PHE A 47 5.01 -21.02 16.34
C PHE A 47 3.52 -21.04 16.65
N VAL A 48 2.65 -21.49 15.74
CA VAL A 48 1.20 -21.60 15.99
C VAL A 48 0.93 -22.53 17.17
N GLU A 49 1.58 -23.69 17.22
CA GLU A 49 1.42 -24.65 18.31
C GLU A 49 1.94 -24.11 19.66
N GLU A 50 3.09 -23.44 19.68
CA GLU A 50 3.68 -22.90 20.91
C GLU A 50 2.95 -21.66 21.45
N GLU A 51 2.36 -20.86 20.56
CA GLU A 51 1.50 -19.75 20.96
C GLU A 51 0.17 -20.23 21.54
N ALA A 52 -0.42 -21.27 20.94
CA ALA A 52 -1.65 -21.86 21.44
C ALA A 52 -1.48 -22.41 22.87
N LYS A 53 -0.32 -23.02 23.20
CA LYS A 53 0.01 -23.48 24.55
C LYS A 53 0.05 -22.35 25.58
N GLN A 54 0.24 -21.12 25.13
CA GLN A 54 0.30 -19.91 25.95
C GLN A 54 -1.00 -19.09 25.89
N GLY A 55 -2.06 -19.60 25.24
CA GLY A 55 -3.35 -18.95 25.14
C GLY A 55 -3.48 -17.90 24.03
N TYR A 56 -2.52 -17.84 23.10
CA TYR A 56 -2.55 -16.91 21.97
C TYR A 56 -3.04 -17.59 20.68
N LYS A 57 -3.76 -16.82 19.87
CA LYS A 57 -4.01 -17.15 18.46
C LYS A 57 -2.99 -16.40 17.61
N ALA A 58 -2.08 -17.12 16.97
CA ALA A 58 -1.05 -16.51 16.12
C ALA A 58 -1.67 -15.66 14.99
N PHE A 59 -1.11 -14.47 14.78
CA PHE A 59 -1.40 -13.65 13.60
C PHE A 59 -0.26 -13.83 12.59
N VAL A 60 -0.59 -14.25 11.37
CA VAL A 60 0.39 -14.63 10.36
C VAL A 60 0.09 -13.94 9.03
N ALA A 61 1.11 -13.32 8.45
CA ALA A 61 1.13 -12.85 7.07
C ALA A 61 2.32 -13.50 6.33
N PHE A 62 2.36 -13.34 5.01
CA PHE A 62 3.48 -13.80 4.18
C PHE A 62 3.87 -12.69 3.22
N GLN A 63 5.13 -12.25 3.23
CA GLN A 63 5.68 -11.31 2.25
C GLN A 63 6.13 -12.10 1.01
N PRO A 64 5.39 -12.04 -0.09
CA PRO A 64 5.75 -12.72 -1.33
C PRO A 64 6.87 -11.97 -2.05
N THR A 65 7.42 -12.58 -3.08
CA THR A 65 8.20 -11.85 -4.10
C THR A 65 7.28 -11.00 -4.99
N SER A 66 7.85 -10.07 -5.76
CA SER A 66 7.11 -9.28 -6.75
C SER A 66 6.92 -10.02 -8.09
N PRO A 67 7.97 -10.50 -8.78
CA PRO A 67 7.79 -11.16 -10.06
C PRO A 67 7.30 -12.61 -9.92
N TRP A 68 6.54 -13.07 -10.92
CA TRP A 68 6.14 -14.47 -11.04
C TRP A 68 6.42 -15.04 -12.42
N ILE A 69 6.44 -16.36 -12.52
CA ILE A 69 6.57 -17.03 -13.82
C ILE A 69 5.21 -16.98 -14.50
N SER A 70 5.10 -16.21 -15.58
CA SER A 70 3.85 -16.06 -16.35
C SER A 70 3.78 -17.01 -17.54
N GLU A 71 4.91 -17.53 -18.02
CA GLU A 71 4.97 -18.54 -19.09
C GLU A 71 5.96 -19.69 -18.74
N PRO A 72 5.48 -20.91 -18.41
CA PRO A 72 4.08 -21.27 -18.20
C PRO A 72 3.51 -20.59 -16.94
N ALA A 73 2.22 -20.27 -16.96
CA ALA A 73 1.58 -19.53 -15.88
C ALA A 73 1.71 -20.26 -14.53
N THR A 74 2.19 -19.53 -13.53
CA THR A 74 2.17 -19.90 -12.11
C THR A 74 1.19 -19.01 -11.34
N PRO A 75 0.77 -19.39 -10.11
CA PRO A 75 -0.09 -18.55 -9.31
C PRO A 75 0.48 -17.14 -9.13
N LEU A 76 -0.39 -16.13 -9.15
CA LEU A 76 -0.01 -14.75 -8.87
C LEU A 76 0.72 -14.66 -7.52
N PRO A 77 1.72 -13.78 -7.38
CA PRO A 77 2.57 -13.73 -6.21
C PRO A 77 1.93 -12.94 -5.07
N TYR A 78 0.80 -13.44 -4.61
CA TYR A 78 0.20 -13.04 -3.35
C TYR A 78 0.58 -14.04 -2.27
N GLY A 79 0.91 -13.56 -1.06
CA GLY A 79 1.36 -14.43 0.02
C GLY A 79 0.36 -15.54 0.38
N HIS A 80 -0.93 -15.26 0.24
CA HIS A 80 -1.99 -16.24 0.49
C HIS A 80 -2.06 -17.37 -0.55
N ASN A 81 -1.64 -17.13 -1.81
CA ASN A 81 -1.57 -18.17 -2.83
C ASN A 81 -0.51 -19.23 -2.54
N TYR A 82 0.47 -18.91 -1.67
CA TYR A 82 1.56 -19.80 -1.33
C TYR A 82 1.30 -20.64 -0.08
N ILE A 83 0.45 -20.17 0.84
CA ILE A 83 0.24 -20.81 2.16
C ILE A 83 -1.18 -21.33 2.36
N ASN A 84 -2.21 -20.64 1.87
CA ASN A 84 -3.58 -21.04 2.16
C ASN A 84 -3.91 -22.42 1.55
N GLY A 85 -4.69 -23.21 2.29
CA GLY A 85 -5.09 -24.56 1.88
C GLY A 85 -4.32 -25.62 2.67
N SER A 86 -3.57 -26.49 1.98
CA SER A 86 -2.89 -27.62 2.63
C SER A 86 -1.73 -27.22 3.55
N LEU A 87 -1.19 -26.00 3.41
CA LEU A 87 -0.05 -25.53 4.19
C LEU A 87 -0.43 -24.63 5.38
N GLY A 88 -1.68 -24.16 5.45
CA GLY A 88 -2.18 -23.35 6.54
C GLY A 88 -3.25 -22.35 6.12
N THR A 89 -3.39 -21.29 6.92
CA THR A 89 -4.26 -20.15 6.62
C THR A 89 -3.64 -18.89 7.19
N LEU A 90 -3.41 -17.89 6.35
CA LEU A 90 -2.90 -16.59 6.77
C LEU A 90 -4.01 -15.73 7.39
N SER A 91 -3.63 -14.91 8.37
CA SER A 91 -4.50 -13.93 9.03
C SER A 91 -4.67 -12.64 8.23
N MET A 92 -3.70 -12.33 7.35
CA MET A 92 -3.68 -11.17 6.47
C MET A 92 -3.20 -11.58 5.08
N TYR A 93 -3.83 -11.05 4.04
CA TYR A 93 -3.35 -11.23 2.67
C TYR A 93 -2.37 -10.11 2.35
N ALA A 94 -1.26 -10.44 1.71
CA ALA A 94 -0.20 -9.49 1.42
C ALA A 94 0.33 -9.65 -0.01
N VAL A 95 0.78 -8.52 -0.56
CA VAL A 95 1.46 -8.39 -1.84
C VAL A 95 2.70 -7.51 -1.64
N GLN A 96 3.73 -7.72 -2.45
CA GLN A 96 4.79 -6.76 -2.70
C GLN A 96 4.60 -6.29 -4.14
N SER A 97 4.08 -5.08 -4.36
CA SER A 97 3.89 -4.59 -5.74
C SER A 97 5.08 -3.83 -6.30
N GLY A 98 6.05 -3.46 -5.46
CA GLY A 98 7.27 -2.76 -5.86
C GLY A 98 8.20 -3.62 -6.71
N HIS A 99 9.21 -3.07 -7.39
CA HIS A 99 9.60 -1.64 -7.46
C HIS A 99 9.64 -1.16 -8.92
N GLU A 100 8.86 -1.80 -9.78
CA GLU A 100 8.94 -1.67 -11.22
C GLU A 100 7.76 -0.88 -11.79
N TYR A 101 8.06 -0.02 -12.76
CA TYR A 101 7.13 0.48 -13.76
C TYR A 101 7.43 -0.29 -15.06
N PRO A 102 6.65 -1.32 -15.40
CA PRO A 102 6.87 -2.10 -16.61
C PRO A 102 6.85 -1.18 -17.83
N ASP A 103 7.96 -1.15 -18.56
CA ASP A 103 8.11 -0.38 -19.79
C ASP A 103 7.58 -1.22 -20.96
N PRO A 104 6.44 -0.85 -21.60
CA PRO A 104 5.86 -1.61 -22.70
C PRO A 104 6.79 -1.77 -23.92
N GLU A 105 7.80 -0.92 -24.04
CA GLU A 105 8.80 -0.95 -25.11
C GLU A 105 10.14 -1.58 -24.64
N GLY A 106 10.26 -1.86 -23.35
CA GLY A 106 11.46 -2.37 -22.71
C GLY A 106 11.69 -3.87 -22.88
N ILE A 107 12.91 -4.32 -22.54
CA ILE A 107 13.26 -5.74 -22.53
C ILE A 107 12.41 -6.52 -21.52
N ASP A 108 12.06 -5.88 -20.40
CA ASP A 108 11.27 -6.45 -19.29
C ASP A 108 9.85 -6.83 -19.75
N TYR A 109 9.23 -6.04 -20.63
CA TYR A 109 7.91 -6.33 -21.18
C TYR A 109 7.93 -7.42 -22.28
N ASN A 110 9.04 -7.50 -23.02
CA ASN A 110 9.21 -8.51 -24.06
C ASN A 110 9.65 -9.88 -23.50
N TYR A 111 10.18 -9.92 -22.28
CA TYR A 111 10.55 -11.14 -21.58
C TYR A 111 9.34 -11.76 -20.86
N LYS A 112 8.54 -12.54 -21.58
CA LYS A 112 7.26 -13.08 -21.08
C LYS A 112 7.37 -14.23 -20.06
N VAL A 113 8.57 -14.68 -19.71
CA VAL A 113 8.72 -15.77 -18.74
C VAL A 113 8.53 -15.27 -17.31
N LEU A 114 9.04 -14.09 -16.99
CA LEU A 114 8.89 -13.46 -15.68
C LEU A 114 8.13 -12.15 -15.84
N THR A 115 7.04 -11.99 -15.10
CA THR A 115 6.25 -10.76 -15.10
C THR A 115 6.31 -10.12 -13.72
N PRO A 116 6.66 -8.83 -13.64
CA PRO A 116 6.59 -8.05 -12.40
C PRO A 116 5.20 -7.42 -12.22
N TRP A 117 4.93 -6.91 -11.03
CA TRP A 117 3.82 -5.98 -10.84
C TRP A 117 4.13 -4.59 -11.43
N ASP A 118 3.06 -3.86 -11.76
CA ASP A 118 3.13 -2.43 -12.04
C ASP A 118 2.91 -1.67 -10.73
N SER A 119 3.97 -1.07 -10.20
CA SER A 119 3.97 -0.43 -8.88
C SER A 119 2.97 0.74 -8.79
N SER A 120 2.66 1.38 -9.93
CA SER A 120 1.68 2.46 -10.03
C SER A 120 0.23 1.97 -9.89
N LYS A 121 -0.01 0.65 -10.00
CA LYS A 121 -1.33 0.02 -9.99
C LYS A 121 -1.56 -0.86 -8.77
N ASN A 122 -0.89 -0.58 -7.66
CA ASN A 122 -1.01 -1.43 -6.48
C ASN A 122 -2.44 -1.51 -5.89
N TYR A 123 -3.28 -0.50 -6.14
CA TYR A 123 -4.70 -0.54 -5.81
C TYR A 123 -5.43 -1.73 -6.44
N ASP A 124 -5.04 -2.19 -7.64
CA ASP A 124 -5.65 -3.37 -8.29
C ASP A 124 -5.36 -4.64 -7.48
N ASN A 125 -4.16 -4.75 -6.90
CA ASN A 125 -3.81 -5.87 -6.01
C ASN A 125 -4.65 -5.84 -4.74
N ILE A 126 -4.87 -4.66 -4.16
CA ILE A 126 -5.71 -4.52 -2.97
C ILE A 126 -7.15 -4.94 -3.28
N LEU A 127 -7.74 -4.44 -4.38
CA LEU A 127 -9.10 -4.77 -4.78
C LEU A 127 -9.26 -6.28 -5.00
N GLN A 128 -8.35 -6.90 -5.76
CA GLN A 128 -8.36 -8.35 -5.99
C GLN A 128 -8.28 -9.16 -4.69
N MET A 129 -7.43 -8.75 -3.74
CA MET A 129 -7.35 -9.41 -2.44
C MET A 129 -8.63 -9.22 -1.61
N ARG A 130 -9.24 -8.04 -1.64
CA ARG A 130 -10.49 -7.73 -0.92
C ARG A 130 -11.70 -8.49 -1.47
N GLU A 131 -11.76 -8.73 -2.77
CA GLU A 131 -12.80 -9.56 -3.39
C GLU A 131 -12.77 -11.00 -2.88
N GLN A 132 -11.58 -11.50 -2.54
CA GLN A 132 -11.37 -12.88 -2.09
C GLN A 132 -11.33 -13.04 -0.57
N PHE A 133 -11.10 -11.95 0.17
CA PHE A 133 -10.87 -11.99 1.61
C PHE A 133 -11.45 -10.79 2.35
N SER A 134 -12.38 -11.07 3.26
CA SER A 134 -12.99 -10.06 4.12
C SER A 134 -12.08 -9.57 5.24
N GLY A 135 -10.98 -10.28 5.53
CA GLY A 135 -10.00 -9.88 6.55
C GLY A 135 -8.99 -8.83 6.05
N PRO A 136 -7.96 -8.51 6.86
CA PRO A 136 -7.00 -7.48 6.50
C PRO A 136 -6.21 -7.86 5.24
N VAL A 137 -6.00 -6.88 4.36
CA VAL A 137 -5.12 -6.99 3.19
C VAL A 137 -4.16 -5.82 3.19
N MET A 138 -2.94 -6.01 2.66
CA MET A 138 -1.94 -4.94 2.63
C MET A 138 -0.96 -5.14 1.49
N ASP A 139 -0.54 -4.04 0.88
CA ASP A 139 0.68 -3.96 0.10
C ASP A 139 1.83 -3.69 1.06
N VAL A 140 2.66 -4.71 1.28
CA VAL A 140 3.71 -4.70 2.31
C VAL A 140 5.02 -4.14 1.79
N GLU A 141 5.16 -3.96 0.48
CA GLU A 141 6.39 -3.43 -0.12
C GLU A 141 6.10 -2.91 -1.54
N ASN A 142 5.92 -1.58 -1.61
CA ASN A 142 5.81 -0.82 -2.85
C ASN A 142 7.06 0.09 -2.99
N HIS A 143 6.96 1.23 -3.67
CA HIS A 143 8.02 2.19 -3.93
C HIS A 143 8.92 2.43 -2.72
N TYR A 144 10.22 2.19 -2.90
CA TYR A 144 11.24 2.74 -2.02
C TYR A 144 11.63 4.15 -2.45
N GLU A 145 11.45 5.14 -1.57
CA GLU A 145 11.96 6.49 -1.80
C GLU A 145 13.47 6.40 -2.08
N GLY A 146 13.92 7.08 -3.14
CA GLY A 146 15.31 7.07 -3.59
C GLY A 146 15.76 5.82 -4.35
N ALA A 147 14.94 4.78 -4.49
CA ALA A 147 15.25 3.67 -5.39
C ALA A 147 14.96 4.07 -6.84
N ASN A 148 15.88 3.74 -7.75
CA ASN A 148 15.57 3.76 -9.18
C ASN A 148 14.52 2.71 -9.52
N GLN A 149 13.65 3.00 -10.49
CA GLN A 149 12.63 2.05 -10.96
C GLN A 149 13.31 0.73 -11.39
N GLY A 150 12.83 -0.40 -10.84
CA GLY A 150 13.44 -1.72 -11.03
C GLY A 150 14.91 -1.80 -10.60
N PHE A 151 15.33 -0.93 -9.68
CA PHE A 151 16.71 -0.73 -9.24
C PHE A 151 17.69 -0.41 -10.39
N ASN A 152 17.21 0.11 -11.51
CA ASN A 152 18.03 0.43 -12.68
C ASN A 152 18.41 1.92 -12.71
N THR A 153 19.69 2.25 -12.51
CA THR A 153 20.19 3.64 -12.46
C THR A 153 20.02 4.44 -13.74
N SER A 154 19.65 3.81 -14.85
CA SER A 154 19.26 4.49 -16.10
C SER A 154 17.81 4.99 -16.09
N LYS A 155 16.98 4.51 -15.15
CA LYS A 155 15.59 4.93 -14.94
C LYS A 155 15.50 5.93 -13.77
N PRO A 156 14.46 6.78 -13.71
CA PRO A 156 14.28 7.73 -12.60
C PRO A 156 14.20 7.05 -11.22
N ALA A 157 14.58 7.77 -10.18
CA ALA A 157 14.35 7.38 -8.79
C ALA A 157 12.96 7.80 -8.32
N PHE A 158 12.30 6.94 -7.53
CA PHE A 158 11.04 7.30 -6.88
C PHE A 158 11.29 8.43 -5.89
N ASN A 159 10.54 9.51 -6.06
CA ASN A 159 10.49 10.64 -5.16
C ASN A 159 9.30 10.49 -4.19
N ALA A 160 9.16 11.45 -3.28
CA ALA A 160 8.11 11.43 -2.26
C ALA A 160 6.70 11.35 -2.87
N SER A 161 6.46 11.99 -4.03
CA SER A 161 5.19 11.94 -4.75
C SER A 161 4.86 10.55 -5.25
N GLU A 162 5.75 9.82 -5.94
CA GLU A 162 5.45 8.43 -6.33
C GLU A 162 5.23 7.53 -5.10
N VAL A 163 5.92 7.78 -3.99
CA VAL A 163 5.64 7.08 -2.73
C VAL A 163 4.21 7.32 -2.24
N ARG A 164 3.68 8.55 -2.31
CA ARG A 164 2.27 8.85 -1.97
C ARG A 164 1.29 8.09 -2.88
N HIS A 165 1.62 7.97 -4.15
CA HIS A 165 0.84 7.21 -5.14
C HIS A 165 0.91 5.70 -4.88
N GLY A 166 1.97 5.22 -4.26
CA GLY A 166 2.11 3.85 -3.80
C GLY A 166 1.28 3.50 -2.55
N TYR A 167 0.62 4.45 -1.87
CA TYR A 167 -0.16 4.12 -0.68
C TYR A 167 -1.56 4.72 -0.59
N TYR A 168 -1.84 5.92 -1.11
CA TYR A 168 -3.19 6.49 -1.02
C TYR A 168 -4.21 5.66 -1.83
N PRO A 169 -3.94 5.30 -3.10
CA PRO A 169 -4.79 4.39 -3.85
C PRO A 169 -5.04 3.05 -3.16
N ALA A 170 -4.00 2.44 -2.58
CA ALA A 170 -4.15 1.18 -1.83
C ALA A 170 -5.01 1.34 -0.57
N LEU A 171 -4.78 2.37 0.24
CA LEU A 171 -5.57 2.64 1.43
C LEU A 171 -7.04 2.84 1.10
N LEU A 172 -7.34 3.71 0.13
CA LEU A 172 -8.72 4.01 -0.26
C LEU A 172 -9.37 2.84 -1.02
N SER A 173 -8.58 1.86 -1.48
CA SER A 173 -9.07 0.60 -2.04
C SER A 173 -9.20 -0.53 -1.01
N GLY A 174 -8.96 -0.26 0.27
CA GLY A 174 -9.25 -1.18 1.37
C GLY A 174 -8.04 -1.84 2.02
N SER A 175 -6.83 -1.35 1.78
CA SER A 175 -5.65 -1.77 2.53
C SER A 175 -5.81 -1.43 4.01
N CYS A 176 -5.43 -2.35 4.90
CA CYS A 176 -5.51 -2.12 6.36
C CYS A 176 -4.37 -1.24 6.91
N GLY A 177 -3.48 -0.74 6.05
CA GLY A 177 -2.42 0.19 6.42
C GLY A 177 -1.45 0.48 5.28
N ILE A 178 -0.29 1.02 5.63
CA ILE A 178 0.78 1.43 4.72
C ILE A 178 2.11 0.84 5.20
N THR A 179 2.94 0.39 4.27
CA THR A 179 4.38 0.22 4.51
C THR A 179 5.13 1.27 3.71
N TYR A 180 5.90 2.12 4.40
CA TYR A 180 6.85 3.03 3.77
C TYR A 180 8.22 2.36 3.71
N GLY A 181 8.92 2.53 2.61
CA GLY A 181 10.31 2.14 2.50
C GLY A 181 11.15 3.21 1.80
N SER A 182 12.43 3.19 2.12
CA SER A 182 13.46 4.06 1.54
C SER A 182 14.70 3.20 1.36
N LEU A 183 15.33 3.30 0.18
CA LEU A 183 16.40 2.38 -0.19
C LEU A 183 17.61 2.44 0.78
N PRO A 184 18.09 3.61 1.22
CA PRO A 184 19.12 3.67 2.26
C PRO A 184 18.65 3.08 3.61
N VAL A 185 17.43 3.38 4.04
CA VAL A 185 16.91 2.98 5.36
C VAL A 185 16.71 1.47 5.44
N GLN A 186 16.18 0.84 4.40
CA GLN A 186 15.96 -0.60 4.34
C GLN A 186 17.26 -1.41 4.44
N GLN A 187 18.39 -0.85 3.97
CA GLN A 187 19.71 -1.48 4.09
C GLN A 187 20.42 -1.13 5.41
N ALA A 188 19.91 -0.16 6.17
CA ALA A 188 20.68 0.56 7.18
C ALA A 188 22.05 1.02 6.62
N TYR A 189 22.06 1.43 5.35
CA TYR A 189 23.29 1.76 4.62
C TYR A 189 23.84 3.10 5.08
N GLU A 190 25.13 3.12 5.42
CA GLU A 190 25.85 4.33 5.74
C GLU A 190 27.10 4.45 4.88
N ASN A 191 27.37 5.68 4.45
CA ASN A 191 28.59 6.03 3.74
C ASN A 191 29.81 5.61 4.57
N ILE A 192 30.83 5.01 3.95
CA ILE A 192 32.04 4.56 4.64
C ILE A 192 32.76 5.67 5.45
N SER A 193 32.60 6.94 5.08
CA SER A 193 33.16 8.07 5.82
C SER A 193 32.39 8.40 7.11
N LEU A 194 31.20 7.81 7.30
CA LEU A 194 30.30 8.06 8.42
C LEU A 194 30.12 6.83 9.34
N VAL A 195 30.59 5.64 8.94
CA VAL A 195 30.57 4.46 9.83
C VAL A 195 31.56 4.62 11.00
N SER A 196 31.22 4.06 12.17
CA SER A 196 32.08 4.19 13.36
C SER A 196 33.32 3.30 13.31
N SER A 197 33.29 2.22 12.52
CA SER A 197 34.44 1.36 12.27
C SER A 197 34.32 0.61 10.93
N PRO A 198 35.44 0.16 10.31
CA PRO A 198 35.41 -0.55 9.04
C PRO A 198 34.57 -1.83 9.05
N GLU A 199 34.43 -2.49 10.19
CA GLU A 199 33.65 -3.73 10.33
C GLU A 199 32.13 -3.50 10.23
N GLN A 200 31.67 -2.25 10.39
CA GLN A 200 30.27 -1.88 10.22
C GLN A 200 29.91 -1.54 8.77
N TYR A 201 30.92 -1.36 7.92
CA TYR A 201 30.70 -1.09 6.50
C TYR A 201 30.23 -2.34 5.76
N HIS A 202 29.26 -2.15 4.88
CA HIS A 202 28.84 -3.13 3.89
C HIS A 202 28.67 -2.44 2.55
N GLU A 203 28.89 -3.16 1.46
CA GLU A 203 28.69 -2.62 0.11
C GLU A 203 27.19 -2.33 -0.13
N PRO A 204 26.84 -1.16 -0.69
CA PRO A 204 25.45 -0.83 -1.00
C PRO A 204 24.89 -1.84 -2.02
N GLN A 205 23.65 -2.25 -1.79
CA GLN A 205 22.93 -3.18 -2.67
C GLN A 205 21.93 -2.42 -3.53
N LEU A 206 21.42 -3.10 -4.58
CA LEU A 206 20.34 -2.60 -5.44
C LEU A 206 20.68 -1.25 -6.11
N ASN A 207 21.95 -1.09 -6.47
CA ASN A 207 22.50 0.12 -7.09
C ASN A 207 22.33 1.41 -6.27
N LEU A 208 22.19 1.28 -4.95
CA LEU A 208 22.21 2.42 -4.05
C LEU A 208 23.56 3.17 -4.17
N SER A 209 23.50 4.50 -4.19
CA SER A 209 24.70 5.34 -4.24
C SER A 209 25.59 5.10 -3.02
N PRO A 210 26.92 4.94 -3.17
CA PRO A 210 27.83 4.80 -2.04
C PRO A 210 27.95 6.08 -1.18
N ASN A 211 27.41 7.19 -1.67
CA ASN A 211 27.34 8.44 -0.93
C ASN A 211 26.05 8.56 -0.10
N ALA A 212 25.13 7.61 -0.18
CA ALA A 212 23.87 7.67 0.55
C ALA A 212 24.08 7.46 2.06
N SER A 213 23.11 7.95 2.85
CA SER A 213 23.07 7.75 4.29
C SER A 213 21.64 7.46 4.73
N TRP A 214 21.45 6.37 5.48
CA TRP A 214 20.16 6.07 6.09
C TRP A 214 19.75 7.15 7.11
N HIS A 215 20.70 7.79 7.80
CA HIS A 215 20.41 8.88 8.73
C HIS A 215 19.83 10.10 8.03
N GLU A 216 20.34 10.46 6.86
CA GLU A 216 19.77 11.54 6.04
C GLU A 216 18.40 11.14 5.49
N ALA A 217 18.28 9.88 5.03
CA ALA A 217 17.06 9.37 4.43
C ALA A 217 15.88 9.24 5.41
N LEU A 218 16.13 9.12 6.71
CA LEU A 218 15.10 9.25 7.75
C LEU A 218 14.37 10.60 7.72
N HIS A 219 15.00 11.63 7.18
CA HIS A 219 14.46 12.99 7.10
C HIS A 219 13.87 13.32 5.72
N TRP A 220 13.82 12.36 4.80
CA TRP A 220 13.21 12.56 3.49
C TRP A 220 11.70 12.82 3.59
N PRO A 221 11.12 13.56 2.62
CA PRO A 221 9.72 13.97 2.70
C PRO A 221 8.75 12.79 2.78
N GLY A 222 8.98 11.69 2.06
CA GLY A 222 8.08 10.53 2.05
C GLY A 222 7.91 9.88 3.42
N ALA A 223 8.98 9.79 4.22
CA ALA A 223 8.93 9.29 5.59
C ALA A 223 7.93 10.08 6.45
N LYS A 224 7.99 11.42 6.39
CA LYS A 224 7.09 12.29 7.14
C LYS A 224 5.66 12.27 6.57
N GLN A 225 5.54 12.28 5.25
CA GLN A 225 4.25 12.34 4.54
C GLN A 225 3.43 11.05 4.71
N THR A 226 4.08 9.90 4.86
CA THR A 226 3.39 8.64 5.19
C THR A 226 2.63 8.76 6.52
N GLY A 227 3.23 9.39 7.53
CA GLY A 227 2.58 9.65 8.82
C GLY A 227 1.34 10.55 8.71
N TYR A 228 1.32 11.47 7.75
CA TYR A 228 0.17 12.35 7.49
C TYR A 228 -1.03 11.57 6.96
N ALA A 229 -0.83 10.47 6.23
CA ALA A 229 -1.93 9.68 5.69
C ALA A 229 -2.74 9.02 6.81
N GLY A 230 -2.06 8.34 7.75
CA GLY A 230 -2.71 7.68 8.89
C GLY A 230 -3.50 8.64 9.80
N ALA A 231 -3.03 9.89 9.94
CA ALA A 231 -3.70 10.91 10.75
C ALA A 231 -5.15 11.19 10.30
N ASN A 232 -5.49 10.98 9.03
CA ASN A 232 -6.85 11.17 8.51
C ASN A 232 -7.86 10.15 9.07
N PHE A 233 -7.39 9.03 9.63
CA PHE A 233 -8.24 7.90 10.00
C PHE A 233 -8.19 7.57 11.51
N ASN A 234 -7.28 8.20 12.26
CA ASN A 234 -7.05 7.92 13.68
C ASN A 234 -8.24 8.23 14.60
N ASN A 235 -9.12 9.16 14.20
CA ASN A 235 -10.26 9.59 15.01
C ASN A 235 -11.58 8.86 14.67
N LEU A 236 -11.52 7.80 13.87
CA LEU A 236 -12.72 7.04 13.53
C LEU A 236 -13.24 6.27 14.75
N SER A 237 -14.56 6.38 14.97
CA SER A 237 -15.23 5.49 15.92
C SER A 237 -15.09 4.03 15.47
N LYS A 238 -15.16 3.07 16.40
CA LYS A 238 -15.16 1.64 16.05
C LYS A 238 -16.20 1.27 14.99
N ASN A 239 -17.37 1.91 15.03
CA ASN A 239 -18.42 1.68 14.04
C ASN A 239 -17.99 2.17 12.65
N ALA A 240 -17.48 3.39 12.54
CA ALA A 240 -16.93 3.93 11.30
C ALA A 240 -15.72 3.12 10.80
N PHE A 241 -14.86 2.63 11.69
CA PHE A 241 -13.76 1.78 11.26
C PHE A 241 -14.26 0.45 10.66
N ASN A 242 -15.29 -0.16 11.25
CA ASN A 242 -15.82 -1.45 10.82
C ASN A 242 -16.69 -1.40 9.55
N THR A 243 -17.20 -0.23 9.16
CA THR A 243 -18.02 -0.04 7.95
C THR A 243 -17.25 0.60 6.80
N TRP A 244 -15.94 0.68 6.91
CA TRP A 244 -15.07 1.22 5.86
C TRP A 244 -15.06 0.30 4.63
N GLU A 245 -15.23 0.88 3.44
CA GLU A 245 -15.11 0.17 2.17
C GLU A 245 -14.70 1.08 1.00
N PRO A 246 -14.10 0.53 -0.08
CA PRO A 246 -13.89 1.26 -1.33
C PRO A 246 -15.22 1.70 -1.93
N ALA A 247 -15.28 2.89 -2.52
CA ALA A 247 -16.54 3.52 -2.89
C ALA A 247 -16.46 4.43 -4.11
N ARG A 248 -15.88 3.96 -5.23
CA ARG A 248 -15.75 4.73 -6.47
C ARG A 248 -17.06 4.88 -7.24
N GLU A 249 -18.10 4.13 -6.89
CA GLU A 249 -19.40 4.14 -7.55
C GLU A 249 -20.15 5.49 -7.42
N PHE A 250 -19.77 6.33 -6.44
CA PHE A 250 -20.32 7.68 -6.30
C PHE A 250 -19.61 8.72 -7.18
N LEU A 251 -18.56 8.33 -7.91
CA LEU A 251 -17.81 9.23 -8.78
C LEU A 251 -18.39 9.24 -10.20
N SER A 252 -18.26 10.37 -10.88
CA SER A 252 -18.45 10.47 -12.33
C SER A 252 -17.55 11.54 -12.94
N SER A 253 -17.40 11.51 -14.26
CA SER A 253 -16.72 12.59 -14.98
C SER A 253 -17.48 13.91 -14.87
N PRO A 254 -16.78 15.05 -14.75
CA PRO A 254 -17.37 16.37 -15.02
C PRO A 254 -17.96 16.44 -16.43
N GLN A 255 -18.93 17.34 -16.70
CA GLN A 255 -19.60 17.41 -18.02
C GLN A 255 -18.61 17.65 -19.18
N GLY A 256 -18.60 16.76 -20.18
CA GLY A 256 -17.85 16.87 -21.44
C GLY A 256 -17.27 15.52 -21.95
N PRO A 257 -17.04 15.34 -23.26
CA PRO A 257 -16.55 14.07 -23.84
C PRO A 257 -15.07 13.74 -23.59
N SER A 258 -14.29 14.63 -22.95
CA SER A 258 -12.86 14.45 -22.69
C SER A 258 -12.59 14.42 -21.18
N SER A 259 -12.74 13.25 -20.54
CA SER A 259 -12.19 12.90 -19.20
C SER A 259 -13.00 11.77 -18.56
N ASN A 260 -13.10 10.59 -19.20
CA ASN A 260 -13.64 9.43 -18.49
C ASN A 260 -12.70 9.10 -17.32
N ILE A 261 -13.03 9.53 -16.10
CA ILE A 261 -12.14 9.38 -14.93
C ILE A 261 -11.89 7.90 -14.59
N PHE A 262 -12.69 6.98 -15.14
CA PHE A 262 -12.53 5.55 -14.97
C PHE A 262 -11.49 4.95 -15.94
N GLU A 263 -11.08 5.68 -16.97
CA GLU A 263 -9.93 5.32 -17.83
C GLU A 263 -8.59 5.73 -17.20
N TYR A 264 -8.62 6.51 -16.11
CA TYR A 264 -7.40 6.88 -15.39
C TYR A 264 -6.88 5.69 -14.60
N VAL A 265 -5.66 5.29 -14.92
CA VAL A 265 -4.96 4.14 -14.33
C VAL A 265 -3.58 4.57 -13.83
N GLY A 266 -2.94 3.69 -13.06
CA GLY A 266 -1.61 3.94 -12.53
C GLY A 266 -1.58 5.20 -11.67
N ASP A 267 -0.57 6.03 -11.86
CA ASP A 267 -0.41 7.28 -11.10
C ASP A 267 -1.54 8.30 -11.31
N ARG A 268 -2.40 8.16 -12.32
CA ARG A 268 -3.55 9.06 -12.52
C ARG A 268 -4.84 8.56 -11.88
N TYR A 269 -4.85 7.34 -11.34
CA TYR A 269 -6.05 6.70 -10.77
C TYR A 269 -6.69 7.55 -9.66
N ILE A 270 -8.02 7.74 -9.73
CA ILE A 270 -8.79 8.40 -8.67
C ILE A 270 -9.41 7.35 -7.77
N SER A 271 -8.96 7.29 -6.51
CA SER A 271 -9.45 6.34 -5.51
C SER A 271 -10.45 7.01 -4.57
N ALA A 272 -11.39 6.22 -4.05
CA ALA A 272 -12.39 6.70 -3.10
C ALA A 272 -12.76 5.62 -2.10
N THR A 273 -13.02 6.04 -0.86
CA THR A 273 -13.51 5.17 0.21
C THR A 273 -14.57 5.88 1.03
N ILE A 274 -15.52 5.10 1.54
CA ILE A 274 -16.62 5.57 2.36
C ILE A 274 -16.64 4.83 3.68
N THR A 275 -17.10 5.53 4.72
CA THR A 275 -17.62 4.90 5.91
C THR A 275 -18.74 5.75 6.50
N LYS A 276 -19.32 5.34 7.62
CA LYS A 276 -20.36 6.10 8.32
C LYS A 276 -19.88 7.52 8.61
N GLY A 277 -20.49 8.49 7.93
CA GLY A 277 -20.26 9.92 8.15
C GLY A 277 -19.05 10.51 7.46
N TYR A 278 -18.28 9.73 6.71
CA TYR A 278 -17.10 10.20 6.02
C TYR A 278 -17.01 9.62 4.61
N TYR A 279 -16.51 10.42 3.69
CA TYR A 279 -16.17 10.00 2.33
C TYR A 279 -14.88 10.70 1.93
N TRP A 280 -13.91 9.92 1.43
CA TRP A 280 -12.63 10.43 0.97
C TRP A 280 -12.45 10.10 -0.50
N VAL A 281 -11.87 11.06 -1.24
CA VAL A 281 -11.50 10.88 -2.64
C VAL A 281 -10.09 11.41 -2.84
N TYR A 282 -9.17 10.58 -3.31
CA TYR A 282 -7.81 10.98 -3.63
C TYR A 282 -7.67 11.17 -5.14
N SER A 283 -7.42 12.41 -5.55
CA SER A 283 -7.10 12.79 -6.93
C SER A 283 -5.59 12.85 -7.08
N SER A 284 -5.03 11.79 -7.65
CA SER A 284 -3.58 11.57 -7.75
C SER A 284 -2.87 12.62 -8.61
N TRP A 285 -3.52 13.11 -9.66
CA TRP A 285 -2.95 14.11 -10.59
C TRP A 285 -3.59 15.50 -10.48
N GLY A 286 -4.45 15.70 -9.48
CA GLY A 286 -5.23 16.92 -9.33
C GLY A 286 -6.35 17.08 -10.37
N ASP A 287 -6.75 16.00 -11.03
CA ASP A 287 -7.90 15.97 -11.92
C ASP A 287 -9.20 16.28 -11.16
N ALA A 288 -10.10 17.00 -11.82
CA ALA A 288 -11.45 17.23 -11.32
C ALA A 288 -12.33 15.98 -11.47
N PHE A 289 -13.25 15.80 -10.54
CA PHE A 289 -14.22 14.71 -10.53
C PHE A 289 -15.56 15.20 -10.02
N GLN A 290 -16.63 14.48 -10.36
CA GLN A 290 -17.97 14.74 -9.84
C GLN A 290 -18.35 13.68 -8.80
N ILE A 291 -19.04 14.08 -7.73
CA ILE A 291 -19.56 13.18 -6.68
C ILE A 291 -21.09 13.24 -6.68
N ASP A 292 -21.75 12.08 -6.61
CA ASP A 292 -23.15 11.93 -6.22
C ASP A 292 -23.30 12.00 -4.69
N LEU A 293 -23.60 13.19 -4.18
CA LEU A 293 -23.72 13.44 -2.74
C LEU A 293 -25.00 12.84 -2.15
N ASP A 294 -26.04 12.67 -2.96
CA ASP A 294 -27.26 12.01 -2.52
C ASP A 294 -26.97 10.53 -2.23
N GLY A 295 -26.27 9.86 -3.15
CA GLY A 295 -25.80 8.48 -2.98
C GLY A 295 -24.89 8.32 -1.74
N VAL A 296 -23.94 9.22 -1.54
CA VAL A 296 -23.06 9.22 -0.36
C VAL A 296 -23.87 9.38 0.93
N SER A 297 -24.79 10.34 1.00
CA SER A 297 -25.63 10.57 2.19
C SER A 297 -26.57 9.39 2.48
N GLN A 298 -27.08 8.74 1.43
CA GLN A 298 -27.87 7.52 1.54
C GLN A 298 -27.03 6.37 2.09
N LYS A 299 -25.78 6.23 1.64
CA LYS A 299 -24.85 5.20 2.14
C LYS A 299 -24.50 5.38 3.60
N TRP A 300 -24.45 6.62 4.10
CA TRP A 300 -24.34 6.90 5.54
C TRP A 300 -25.59 6.55 6.35
N GLY A 301 -26.73 6.28 5.70
CA GLY A 301 -28.04 6.10 6.32
C GLY A 301 -28.68 7.42 6.78
N GLN A 302 -28.28 8.54 6.18
CA GLN A 302 -28.68 9.89 6.57
C GLN A 302 -29.03 10.73 5.33
N PRO A 303 -30.05 10.34 4.55
CA PRO A 303 -30.37 11.02 3.30
C PRO A 303 -30.67 12.51 3.54
N GLY A 304 -29.99 13.37 2.77
CA GLY A 304 -30.16 14.82 2.85
C GLY A 304 -29.53 15.48 4.08
N VAL A 305 -28.67 14.78 4.82
CA VAL A 305 -27.87 15.38 5.89
C VAL A 305 -26.89 16.42 5.32
N GLY A 306 -26.65 17.48 6.08
CA GLY A 306 -25.59 18.44 5.77
C GLY A 306 -24.20 17.81 5.86
N TYR A 307 -23.23 18.37 5.15
CA TYR A 307 -21.85 17.94 5.18
C TYR A 307 -20.89 19.12 5.11
N THR A 308 -19.65 18.89 5.52
CA THR A 308 -18.50 19.76 5.27
C THR A 308 -17.55 19.08 4.31
N ALA A 309 -16.93 19.85 3.42
CA ALA A 309 -15.93 19.33 2.48
C ALA A 309 -14.67 20.20 2.52
N GLN A 310 -13.49 19.55 2.55
CA GLN A 310 -12.19 20.22 2.65
C GLN A 310 -11.14 19.50 1.81
N TRP A 311 -10.23 20.26 1.22
CA TRP A 311 -9.02 19.72 0.60
C TRP A 311 -7.96 19.49 1.65
N TYR A 312 -7.42 18.28 1.72
CA TYR A 312 -6.25 17.94 2.51
C TYR A 312 -5.03 17.87 1.60
N ASP A 313 -4.00 18.63 1.95
CA ASP A 313 -2.72 18.62 1.26
C ASP A 313 -1.86 17.47 1.80
N PRO A 314 -1.66 16.38 1.03
CA PRO A 314 -0.93 15.21 1.49
C PRO A 314 0.57 15.48 1.69
N ARG A 315 1.10 16.58 1.16
CA ARG A 315 2.50 17.01 1.31
C ARG A 315 2.74 17.73 2.63
N THR A 316 1.72 18.39 3.18
CA THR A 316 1.88 19.30 4.33
C THR A 316 0.93 19.03 5.50
N SER A 317 -0.02 18.11 5.36
CA SER A 317 -1.13 17.82 6.29
C SER A 317 -2.12 18.97 6.51
N LYS A 318 -2.04 20.04 5.71
CA LYS A 318 -2.90 21.21 5.88
C LYS A 318 -4.25 21.01 5.22
N LEU A 319 -5.29 21.42 5.92
CA LEU A 319 -6.63 21.54 5.36
C LEU A 319 -6.80 22.90 4.68
N GLN A 320 -7.41 22.90 3.50
CA GLN A 320 -7.81 24.08 2.76
C GLN A 320 -9.32 24.05 2.54
N ALA A 321 -9.97 25.19 2.80
CA ALA A 321 -11.39 25.34 2.54
C ALA A 321 -11.66 25.29 1.03
N ILE A 322 -12.78 24.68 0.64
CA ILE A 322 -13.21 24.71 -0.74
C ILE A 322 -13.76 26.10 -1.02
N GLN A 323 -13.15 26.84 -1.96
CA GLN A 323 -13.49 28.24 -2.25
C GLN A 323 -14.95 28.49 -2.68
N LYS A 324 -15.72 27.43 -2.98
CA LYS A 324 -17.06 27.51 -3.59
C LYS A 324 -18.18 26.74 -2.90
N VAL A 325 -17.93 26.08 -1.78
CA VAL A 325 -19.01 25.51 -0.96
C VAL A 325 -19.10 26.37 0.28
N GLU A 326 -19.78 27.52 0.18
CA GLU A 326 -20.38 28.13 1.38
C GLU A 326 -21.08 26.99 2.12
N LYS A 327 -20.89 26.86 3.44
CA LYS A 327 -21.55 25.83 4.28
C LYS A 327 -22.96 25.54 3.74
N GLY A 328 -23.12 24.43 3.02
CA GLY A 328 -24.17 24.41 2.00
C GLY A 328 -24.47 23.01 1.51
N PHE A 329 -25.52 22.44 2.11
CA PHE A 329 -26.81 21.99 1.53
C PHE A 329 -26.99 21.85 0.00
N GLU A 330 -25.96 21.70 -0.81
CA GLU A 330 -26.10 21.36 -2.22
C GLU A 330 -26.31 19.84 -2.36
N LYS A 331 -27.50 19.47 -2.85
CA LYS A 331 -27.90 18.08 -3.13
C LYS A 331 -27.52 17.68 -4.55
N GLY A 332 -27.43 16.38 -4.79
CA GLY A 332 -27.15 15.83 -6.12
C GLY A 332 -25.67 15.80 -6.47
N LYS A 333 -25.36 16.01 -7.76
CA LYS A 333 -24.03 15.79 -8.31
C LYS A 333 -23.18 17.06 -8.37
N LEU A 334 -22.09 17.12 -7.61
CA LEU A 334 -21.19 18.28 -7.58
C LEU A 334 -19.78 17.98 -8.10
N VAL A 335 -19.22 18.93 -8.83
CA VAL A 335 -17.85 18.87 -9.34
C VAL A 335 -16.90 19.44 -8.29
N PHE A 336 -15.88 18.66 -7.96
CA PHE A 336 -14.77 19.05 -7.10
C PHE A 336 -13.51 19.19 -7.95
N THR A 337 -12.93 20.39 -7.94
CA THR A 337 -11.69 20.70 -8.64
C THR A 337 -10.57 20.93 -7.61
N PRO A 338 -9.51 20.11 -7.61
CA PRO A 338 -8.34 20.33 -6.78
C PRO A 338 -7.67 21.69 -7.04
N LEU A 339 -6.88 22.17 -6.08
CA LEU A 339 -6.27 23.51 -6.12
C LEU A 339 -5.08 23.60 -7.09
N SER A 340 -4.54 22.46 -7.52
CA SER A 340 -3.50 22.33 -8.53
C SER A 340 -3.66 20.98 -9.23
N SER A 341 -3.10 20.86 -10.45
CA SER A 341 -3.26 19.69 -11.30
C SER A 341 -2.09 19.55 -12.29
N GLY A 342 -1.98 18.37 -12.91
CA GLY A 342 -1.13 18.19 -14.10
C GLY A 342 0.10 17.30 -13.88
N GLY A 343 0.08 16.44 -12.87
CA GLY A 343 1.15 15.47 -12.60
C GLY A 343 1.13 14.96 -11.16
N VAL A 344 2.02 14.01 -10.89
CA VAL A 344 2.14 13.32 -9.58
C VAL A 344 2.45 14.25 -8.40
N ASP A 345 3.01 15.44 -8.65
CA ASP A 345 3.27 16.42 -7.59
C ASP A 345 2.03 17.21 -7.16
N TYR A 346 0.92 17.05 -7.87
CA TYR A 346 -0.32 17.83 -7.71
C TYR A 346 -1.46 16.99 -7.14
N ASP A 347 -1.14 16.03 -6.29
CA ASP A 347 -2.10 15.18 -5.61
C ASP A 347 -2.87 15.91 -4.49
N TRP A 348 -4.13 15.52 -4.30
CA TRP A 348 -5.04 16.06 -3.30
C TRP A 348 -5.99 15.01 -2.75
N LEU A 349 -6.23 15.05 -1.43
CA LEU A 349 -7.27 14.26 -0.78
C LEU A 349 -8.46 15.16 -0.46
N LEU A 350 -9.63 14.87 -1.03
CA LEU A 350 -10.89 15.46 -0.60
C LEU A 350 -11.39 14.71 0.63
N ILE A 351 -11.79 15.46 1.67
CA ILE A 351 -12.45 14.92 2.86
C ILE A 351 -13.86 15.50 2.93
N ILE A 352 -14.87 14.63 2.89
CA ILE A 352 -16.27 14.99 3.14
C ILE A 352 -16.69 14.36 4.47
N LYS A 353 -17.25 15.17 5.36
CA LYS A 353 -17.74 14.75 6.68
C LYS A 353 -19.20 15.16 6.87
N SER A 354 -20.05 14.23 7.31
CA SER A 354 -21.43 14.49 7.74
C SER A 354 -21.47 15.41 8.97
N GLU A 355 -22.38 16.40 8.99
CA GLU A 355 -22.57 17.31 10.12
C GLU A 355 -23.20 16.65 11.36
N SER A 356 -23.68 15.42 11.23
CA SER A 356 -24.30 14.67 12.32
C SER A 356 -23.36 13.70 13.04
N CYS A 357 -22.05 13.78 12.75
CA CYS A 357 -21.01 12.86 13.24
C CYS A 357 -20.07 13.42 14.30
#